data_AF-A0A090RCL9-F1
#
_entry.id   AF-A0A090RCL9-F1
#
_cell.length_a   1.000
_cell.length_b   1.000
_cell.length_c   1.000
_cell.angle_alpha   90.00
_cell.angle_beta   90.00
_cell.angle_gamma   90.00
#
_symmetry.space_group_name_H-M   'P 1'
#
loop_
_entity.id
_entity.type
_entity.pdbx_description
1 polymer ?
#
loop_
_entity_poly.entity_id
_entity_poly.type
_entity_poly.pdbx_seq_one_letter_code
_entity_poly.pdbx_strand_id
1 'polypeptide(L)' 'MYFTQNQLADAATHFQAVASVKDSNKRADALLKLGVIAERGKKVEEAKKYYQEVISTYPNSTSSQQAQKNLKQL' A
#
# COMPACT_ATOMS: atom_id res chain seq x y z
N MET A 1 -0.67 -19.13 -9.51
CA MET A 1 0.77 -19.45 -9.29
C MET A 1 1.34 -18.43 -8.33
N TYR A 2 2.10 -18.88 -7.35
CA TYR A 2 2.57 -18.13 -6.19
C TYR A 2 3.32 -16.86 -6.61
N PHE A 3 2.87 -15.69 -6.13
CA PHE A 3 3.74 -14.50 -6.12
C PHE A 3 4.96 -14.89 -5.30
N THR A 4 6.04 -15.24 -5.96
CA THR A 4 7.30 -15.54 -5.29
C THR A 4 7.64 -14.27 -4.51
N GLN A 5 8.08 -14.40 -3.27
CA GLN A 5 8.35 -13.25 -2.40
C GLN A 5 9.25 -12.20 -3.08
N ASN A 6 10.07 -12.64 -4.03
CA ASN A 6 10.85 -11.81 -4.93
C ASN A 6 10.01 -10.77 -5.70
N GLN A 7 8.88 -11.18 -6.28
CA GLN A 7 7.99 -10.27 -7.03
C GLN A 7 7.29 -9.24 -6.14
N LEU A 8 7.03 -9.58 -4.88
CA LEU A 8 6.43 -8.64 -3.94
C LEU A 8 7.44 -7.54 -3.57
N ALA A 9 8.72 -7.89 -3.40
CA ALA A 9 9.77 -6.91 -3.19
C ALA A 9 9.93 -5.97 -4.39
N ASP A 10 10.02 -6.52 -5.61
CA ASP A 10 10.09 -5.73 -6.84
C ASP A 10 8.90 -4.78 -7.03
N ALA A 11 7.69 -5.30 -6.75
CA ALA A 11 6.48 -4.49 -6.81
C ALA A 11 6.50 -3.37 -5.76
N ALA A 12 6.97 -3.66 -4.54
CA ALA A 12 7.11 -2.66 -3.51
C ALA A 12 8.09 -1.54 -3.93
N THR A 13 9.23 -1.89 -4.52
CA THR A 13 10.17 -0.89 -5.03
C THR A 13 9.55 0.00 -6.12
N HIS A 14 8.80 -0.60 -7.05
CA HIS A 14 8.09 0.15 -8.10
C HIS A 14 7.06 1.12 -7.52
N PHE A 15 6.25 0.69 -6.55
CA PHE A 15 5.24 1.57 -5.95
C PHE A 15 5.86 2.60 -5.00
N GLN A 16 6.99 2.31 -4.35
CA GLN A 16 7.74 3.32 -3.58
C GLN A 16 8.23 4.47 -4.46
N ALA A 17 8.71 4.18 -5.67
CA ALA A 17 9.11 5.24 -6.59
C ALA A 17 7.92 6.16 -6.94
N VAL A 18 6.74 5.58 -7.18
CA VAL A 18 5.51 6.35 -7.42
C VAL A 18 5.06 7.11 -6.18
N ALA A 19 5.15 6.50 -5.00
CA ALA A 19 4.81 7.15 -3.74
C ALA A 19 5.78 8.30 -3.40
N SER A 20 7.02 8.27 -3.90
CA SER A 20 7.98 9.35 -3.74
C SER A 20 7.56 10.63 -4.48
N VAL A 21 6.74 10.50 -5.53
CA VAL A 21 6.20 11.63 -6.29
C VAL A 21 5.07 12.30 -5.52
N LYS A 22 5.41 13.33 -4.73
CA LYS A 22 4.50 14.04 -3.80
C LYS A 22 3.30 14.72 -4.47
N ASP A 23 3.46 15.22 -5.69
CA ASP A 23 2.41 15.94 -6.43
C ASP A 23 1.43 15.04 -7.20
N SER A 24 1.64 13.72 -7.15
CA SER A 24 0.76 12.83 -7.89
C SER A 24 -0.42 12.40 -7.02
N ASN A 25 -1.64 12.61 -7.52
CA ASN A 25 -2.85 11.94 -7.00
C ASN A 25 -2.70 10.41 -6.96
N LYS A 26 -1.72 9.86 -7.69
CA LYS A 26 -1.34 8.45 -7.71
C LYS A 26 -0.56 7.99 -6.47
N ARG A 27 -0.06 8.91 -5.63
CA ARG A 27 0.68 8.58 -4.41
C ARG A 27 -0.18 7.81 -3.41
N ALA A 28 -1.44 8.19 -3.26
CA ALA A 28 -2.40 7.49 -2.38
C ALA A 28 -2.64 6.04 -2.86
N ASP A 29 -2.82 5.85 -4.17
CA ASP A 29 -2.95 4.52 -4.79
C ASP A 29 -1.67 3.67 -4.65
N ALA A 30 -0.51 4.29 -4.79
CA ALA A 30 0.77 3.59 -4.66
C ALA A 30 0.98 3.07 -3.24
N LEU A 31 0.73 3.90 -2.23
CA LEU A 31 0.80 3.49 -0.82
C LEU A 31 -0.23 2.41 -0.47
N LEU A 32 -1.46 2.49 -1.01
CA LEU A 32 -2.46 1.43 -0.84
C LEU A 32 -1.93 0.11 -1.40
N LYS A 33 -1.37 0.12 -2.62
CA LYS A 33 -0.80 -1.08 -3.24
C LYS A 33 0.39 -1.62 -2.47
N LEU A 34 1.23 -0.77 -1.90
CA LEU A 34 2.31 -1.19 -0.98
C LEU A 34 1.76 -1.99 0.20
N GLY A 35 0.66 -1.53 0.80
CA GLY A 35 -0.02 -2.26 1.87
C GLY A 35 -0.53 -3.63 1.42
N VAL A 36 -1.17 -3.71 0.25
CA VAL A 36 -1.68 -4.98 -0.31
C VAL A 36 -0.55 -5.96 -0.64
N ILE A 37 0.57 -5.46 -1.15
CA ILE A 37 1.76 -6.28 -1.44
C ILE A 37 2.36 -6.82 -0.15
N ALA A 38 2.48 -5.99 0.89
CA ALA A 38 2.97 -6.41 2.19
C ALA A 38 2.05 -7.48 2.82
N GLU A 39 0.73 -7.31 2.74
CA GLU A 39 -0.26 -8.29 3.19
C GLU A 39 -0.10 -9.64 2.47
N ARG A 40 0.02 -9.61 1.14
CA ARG A 40 0.29 -10.82 0.33
C ARG A 40 1.62 -11.48 0.67
N GLY A 41 2.59 -10.69 1.14
CA GLY A 41 3.88 -11.15 1.62
C GLY A 41 3.86 -11.72 3.03
N LYS A 42 2.68 -11.86 3.66
CA LYS A 42 2.51 -12.18 5.09
C LYS A 42 3.15 -11.15 6.03
N LYS A 43 3.37 -9.93 5.56
CA LYS A 43 3.92 -8.81 6.35
C LYS A 43 2.80 -7.89 6.82
N VAL A 44 1.96 -8.43 7.71
CA VAL A 44 0.78 -7.73 8.26
C VAL A 44 1.15 -6.41 8.93
N GLU A 45 2.26 -6.36 9.65
CA GLU A 45 2.74 -5.14 10.34
C GLU A 45 3.12 -4.01 9.37
N GLU A 46 3.79 -4.34 8.25
CA GLU A 46 4.10 -3.38 7.18
C GLU A 46 2.83 -2.92 6.48
N ALA A 47 1.91 -3.85 6.20
CA ALA A 47 0.62 -3.53 5.56
C ALA A 47 -0.18 -2.51 6.39
N LYS A 48 -0.26 -2.73 7.71
CA LYS A 48 -0.94 -1.81 8.64
C LYS A 48 -0.33 -0.41 8.60
N LYS A 49 1.00 -0.30 8.60
CA LYS A 49 1.68 1.01 8.51
C LYS A 49 1.31 1.76 7.22
N TYR A 50 1.40 1.09 6.07
CA TYR A 50 1.08 1.72 4.78
C TYR A 50 -0.39 2.15 4.69
N TYR A 51 -1.31 1.31 5.17
CA TYR A 51 -2.73 1.66 5.20
C TYR A 51 -3.00 2.85 6.13
N GLN A 52 -2.43 2.87 7.33
CA GLN A 52 -2.55 4.00 8.26
C GLN A 52 -1.96 5.29 7.69
N GLU A 53 -0.80 5.21 7.01
CA GLU A 53 -0.17 6.36 6.37
C GLU A 53 -1.07 6.95 5.28
N VAL A 54 -1.71 6.11 4.46
CA VAL A 54 -2.69 6.54 3.46
C VAL A 54 -3.91 7.19 4.08
N ILE A 55 -4.47 6.59 5.13
CA ILE A 55 -5.66 7.14 5.80
C ILE A 55 -5.34 8.50 6.44
N SER A 56 -4.15 8.63 7.04
CA SER A 56 -3.72 9.86 7.69
C SER A 56 -3.35 10.96 6.70
N THR A 57 -2.65 10.61 5.61
CA THR A 57 -2.19 11.57 4.60
C THR A 57 -3.29 11.95 3.61
N TYR A 58 -4.17 11.00 3.27
CA TYR A 58 -5.21 11.14 2.25
C TYR A 58 -6.61 10.69 2.73
N PRO A 59 -7.13 11.21 3.86
CA PRO A 59 -8.37 10.72 4.46
C PRO A 59 -9.58 10.78 3.53
N ASN A 60 -9.65 11.79 2.64
CA ASN A 60 -10.73 11.98 1.66
C ASN A 60 -10.52 11.30 0.30
N SER A 61 -9.47 10.48 0.15
CA SER A 61 -9.23 9.73 -1.09
C SER A 61 -9.96 8.38 -1.11
N THR A 62 -10.29 7.90 -2.31
CA THR A 62 -10.80 6.53 -2.49
C THR A 62 -9.81 5.49 -1.97
N SER A 63 -8.50 5.74 -2.12
CA SER A 63 -7.45 4.87 -1.61
C SER A 63 -7.47 4.76 -0.08
N SER A 64 -7.77 5.84 0.65
CA SER A 64 -8.01 5.83 2.11
C SER A 64 -9.13 4.89 2.50
N GLN A 65 -10.28 5.00 1.83
CA GLN A 65 -11.43 4.15 2.14
C GLN A 65 -11.12 2.66 1.90
N GLN A 66 -10.38 2.35 0.83
CA GLN A 66 -9.92 0.99 0.55
C GLN A 66 -8.90 0.51 1.59
N ALA A 67 -7.91 1.34 1.94
CA ALA A 67 -6.90 1.02 2.95
C ALA A 67 -7.55 0.72 4.30
N GLN A 68 -8.56 1.50 4.68
CA GLN A 68 -9.29 1.34 5.93
C GLN A 68 -10.13 0.05 5.95
N LYS A 69 -10.66 -0.38 4.79
CA LYS A 69 -11.31 -1.68 4.66
C LYS A 69 -10.32 -2.84 4.78
N ASN A 70 -9.21 -2.78 4.05
CA ASN A 70 -8.18 -3.82 4.11
C ASN A 70 -7.58 -3.92 5.51
N LEU A 71 -7.32 -2.80 6.19
CA LEU A 71 -6.85 -2.76 7.58
C LEU A 71 -7.80 -3.50 8.54
N LYS A 72 -9.10 -3.46 8.29
CA LYS A 72 -10.10 -4.20 9.10
C LYS A 72 -10.20 -5.69 8.75
N GLN A 73 -9.68 -6.09 7.58
CA GLN A 73 -9.72 -7.47 7.07
C GLN A 73 -8.39 -8.22 7.28
N LEU A 74 -7.31 -7.49 7.54
CA LEU A 74 -6.01 -7.99 8.04
C LEU A 74 -6.12 -8.65 9.42
#